data_AF-A0A928EYH2-F1
#
_entry.id   AF-A0A928EYH2-F1
#
_cell.length_a   1.000
_cell.length_b   1.000
_cell.length_c   1.000
_cell.angle_alpha   90.00
_cell.angle_beta   90.00
_cell.angle_gamma   90.00
#
_symmetry.space_group_name_H-M   'P 1'
#
loop_
_entity.id
_entity.type
_entity.pdbx_description
1 polymer ?
#
loop_
_entity_poly.entity_id
_entity_poly.type
_entity_poly.pdbx_seq_one_letter_code
_entity_poly.pdbx_strand_id
1 'polypeptide(L)'
;MKKTVKIIALAMALVLCTLALVSCSSFGSIKSNFEKNGYELKNEDNEATGTVKLEDGEITYTIHTFQVKKEESDSALGTIIGGITQGLSTAVVWEFASDKDLEKAMDENEDIKKLLADAEESKYVNGNCILMTINPDAVKIFNGESIEK
;
A
#
# COMPACT_ATOMS: atom_id res chain seq x y z
N MET A 1 27.80 -14.50 37.77
CA MET A 1 28.19 -13.71 36.58
C MET A 1 28.01 -14.46 35.25
N LYS A 2 28.58 -15.65 35.03
CA LYS A 2 28.47 -16.36 33.74
C LYS A 2 27.03 -16.78 33.33
N LYS A 3 26.14 -17.06 34.30
CA LYS A 3 24.75 -17.49 34.04
C LYS A 3 23.79 -16.32 33.79
N THR A 4 23.96 -15.21 34.52
CA THR A 4 23.14 -14.00 34.37
C THR A 4 23.44 -13.26 33.07
N VAL A 5 24.69 -13.23 32.62
CA VAL A 5 25.08 -12.66 31.31
C VAL A 5 24.46 -13.44 30.14
N LYS A 6 24.35 -14.77 30.25
CA LYS A 6 23.68 -15.60 29.23
C LYS A 6 22.17 -15.32 29.15
N ILE A 7 21.51 -15.12 30.29
CA ILE A 7 20.07 -14.82 30.35
C ILE A 7 19.77 -13.44 29.76
N ILE A 8 20.60 -12.43 30.06
CA ILE A 8 20.46 -11.08 29.51
C ILE A 8 20.70 -11.09 27.99
N ALA A 9 21.73 -11.80 27.52
CA ALA A 9 22.00 -11.94 26.09
C ALA A 9 20.85 -12.67 25.34
N LEU A 10 20.24 -13.68 25.97
CA LEU A 10 19.11 -14.41 25.39
C LEU A 10 17.84 -13.55 25.35
N ALA A 11 17.56 -12.77 26.40
CA ALA A 11 16.44 -11.84 26.45
C ALA A 11 16.61 -10.70 25.43
N MET A 12 17.84 -10.19 25.27
CA MET A 12 18.16 -9.15 24.30
C MET A 12 18.08 -9.67 22.85
N ALA A 13 18.51 -10.91 22.61
CA ALA A 13 18.33 -11.58 21.31
C ALA A 13 16.85 -11.84 21.00
N LEU A 14 16.03 -12.19 22.00
CA LEU A 14 14.59 -12.36 21.84
C LEU A 14 13.90 -11.02 21.50
N VAL A 15 14.30 -9.92 22.16
CA VAL A 15 13.82 -8.56 21.87
C VAL A 15 14.25 -8.08 20.48
N LEU A 16 15.48 -8.42 20.04
CA LEU A 16 15.96 -8.17 18.68
C LEU A 16 15.21 -9.01 17.63
N CYS A 17 14.82 -10.25 17.95
CA CYS A 17 13.97 -11.08 17.08
C CYS A 17 12.52 -10.54 17.00
N THR A 18 11.98 -9.95 18.07
CA THR A 18 10.66 -9.30 18.02
C THR A 18 10.68 -7.97 17.26
N LEU A 19 11.81 -7.27 17.21
CA LEU A 19 12.01 -6.09 16.36
C LEU A 19 12.31 -6.46 14.90
N ALA A 20 12.68 -7.71 14.61
CA ALA A 20 12.84 -8.23 13.25
C ALA A 20 11.52 -8.71 12.62
N LEU A 21 10.42 -8.70 13.37
CA LEU A 21 9.04 -8.88 12.88
C LEU A 21 8.42 -7.55 12.47
N VAL A 22 9.21 -6.56 12.05
CA VAL A 22 8.71 -5.61 11.05
C VAL A 22 8.29 -6.47 9.88
N SER A 23 6.99 -6.79 9.86
CA SER A 23 6.26 -7.28 8.71
C SER A 23 6.87 -6.60 7.49
N CYS A 24 7.50 -7.39 6.62
CA CYS A 24 8.06 -6.85 5.40
C CYS A 24 6.86 -6.50 4.54
N SER A 25 6.30 -5.31 4.80
CA SER A 25 5.11 -4.84 4.12
C SER A 25 5.37 -4.89 2.62
N SER A 26 4.36 -5.35 1.87
CA SER A 26 4.44 -5.36 0.42
C SER A 26 4.53 -3.95 -0.16
N PHE A 27 4.23 -2.91 0.63
CA PHE A 27 4.28 -1.53 0.20
C PHE A 27 5.65 -1.11 -0.36
N GLY A 28 6.75 -1.57 0.24
CA GLY A 28 8.09 -1.19 -0.23
C GLY A 28 8.36 -1.61 -1.68
N SER A 29 7.93 -2.81 -2.07
CA SER A 29 8.05 -3.29 -3.45
C SER A 29 7.04 -2.60 -4.38
N ILE A 30 5.80 -2.41 -3.91
CA ILE A 30 4.74 -1.70 -4.64
C ILE A 30 5.18 -0.27 -4.98
N LYS A 31 5.70 0.49 -4.01
CA LYS A 31 6.24 1.84 -4.22
C LYS A 31 7.32 1.84 -5.30
N SER A 32 8.27 0.91 -5.23
CA SER A 32 9.33 0.78 -6.23
C SER A 32 8.78 0.51 -7.64
N ASN A 33 7.73 -0.30 -7.76
CA ASN A 33 7.10 -0.59 -9.04
C ASN A 33 6.44 0.66 -9.64
N PHE A 34 5.71 1.43 -8.83
CA PHE A 34 5.11 2.69 -9.27
C PHE A 34 6.16 3.72 -9.70
N GLU A 35 7.22 3.91 -8.91
CA GLU A 35 8.30 4.86 -9.22
C GLU A 35 9.03 4.53 -10.53
N LYS A 36 9.32 3.25 -10.78
CA LYS A 36 9.93 2.77 -12.04
C LYS A 36 9.05 3.05 -13.27
N ASN A 37 7.74 3.12 -13.07
CA ASN A 37 6.76 3.38 -14.10
C ASN A 37 6.33 4.86 -14.18
N GLY A 38 7.13 5.77 -13.59
CA GLY A 38 6.95 7.22 -13.75
C GLY A 38 5.91 7.84 -12.82
N TYR A 39 5.49 7.12 -11.78
CA TYR A 39 4.65 7.68 -10.72
C TYR A 39 5.50 8.32 -9.63
N GLU A 40 4.86 9.18 -8.85
CA GLU A 40 5.40 9.76 -7.62
C GLU A 40 4.39 9.61 -6.48
N LEU A 41 4.91 9.36 -5.27
CA LEU A 41 4.12 9.31 -4.05
C LEU A 41 3.79 10.74 -3.60
N LYS A 42 2.50 11.08 -3.46
CA LYS A 42 2.06 12.44 -3.14
C LYS A 42 2.06 12.79 -1.65
N ASN A 43 1.99 11.79 -0.79
CA ASN A 43 1.79 11.97 0.65
C ASN A 43 3.02 11.54 1.47
N GLU A 44 4.22 11.58 0.88
CA GLU A 44 5.44 11.06 1.53
C GLU A 44 5.74 11.73 2.88
N ASP A 45 5.35 13.00 3.05
CA ASP A 45 5.59 13.79 4.27
C ASP A 45 4.39 13.84 5.25
N ASN A 46 3.21 13.34 4.84
CA ASN A 46 1.99 13.36 5.65
C ASN A 46 1.18 12.09 5.41
N GLU A 47 1.55 11.02 6.11
CA GLU A 47 0.84 9.74 6.05
C GLU A 47 -0.63 9.95 6.45
N ALA A 48 -1.52 9.84 5.47
CA ALA A 48 -2.94 9.77 5.73
C ALA A 48 -3.28 8.36 6.23
N THR A 49 -4.11 8.26 7.25
CA THR A 49 -4.58 6.97 7.78
C THR A 49 -6.10 6.90 7.70
N GLY A 50 -6.61 5.69 7.54
CA GLY A 50 -8.04 5.38 7.68
C GLY A 50 -8.24 4.27 8.69
N THR A 51 -9.49 4.05 9.09
CA THR A 51 -9.84 2.95 9.98
C THR A 51 -11.00 2.14 9.42
N VAL A 52 -10.91 0.83 9.59
CA VAL A 52 -11.96 -0.13 9.33
C VAL A 52 -12.56 -0.51 10.67
N LYS A 53 -13.86 -0.29 10.84
CA LYS A 53 -14.58 -0.75 12.02
C LYS A 53 -14.89 -2.23 11.87
N LEU A 54 -14.63 -2.97 12.94
CA LEU A 54 -14.89 -4.39 13.10
C LEU A 54 -15.88 -4.61 14.24
N GLU A 55 -16.32 -5.84 14.46
CA GLU A 55 -17.24 -6.18 15.56
C GLU A 55 -16.58 -5.95 16.93
N ASP A 56 -15.30 -6.32 17.06
CA ASP A 56 -14.55 -6.28 18.33
C ASP A 56 -13.47 -5.17 18.40
N GLY A 57 -13.50 -4.20 17.48
CA GLY A 57 -12.52 -3.11 17.49
C GLY A 57 -12.39 -2.37 16.16
N GLU A 58 -11.20 -1.83 15.91
CA GLU A 58 -10.85 -1.17 14.66
C GLU A 58 -9.46 -1.56 14.18
N ILE A 59 -9.29 -1.60 12.87
CA ILE A 59 -8.00 -1.77 12.21
C ILE A 59 -7.66 -0.48 11.49
N THR A 60 -6.45 0.03 11.73
CA THR A 60 -5.92 1.19 11.02
C THR A 60 -5.15 0.75 9.78
N TYR A 61 -5.29 1.51 8.69
CA TYR A 61 -4.49 1.36 7.48
C TYR A 61 -3.91 2.71 7.06
N THR A 62 -2.75 2.67 6.41
CA THR A 62 -2.08 3.84 5.83
C THR A 62 -2.50 4.01 4.38
N ILE A 63 -2.70 5.25 3.93
CA ILE A 63 -3.16 5.60 2.59
C ILE A 63 -2.01 6.23 1.82
N HIS A 64 -1.59 5.53 0.76
CA HIS A 64 -0.55 5.97 -0.15
C HIS A 64 -1.15 6.35 -1.50
N THR A 65 -0.90 7.59 -1.96
CA THR A 65 -1.44 8.07 -3.23
C THR A 65 -0.31 8.24 -4.24
N PHE A 66 -0.38 7.51 -5.34
CA PHE A 66 0.51 7.62 -6.49
C PHE A 66 -0.15 8.38 -7.63
N GLN A 67 0.60 9.27 -8.27
CA GLN A 67 0.18 9.96 -9.49
C GLN A 67 1.32 9.95 -10.51
N VAL A 68 0.99 9.94 -11.79
CA VAL A 68 1.99 10.08 -12.86
C VAL A 68 2.68 11.43 -12.74
N LYS A 69 4.01 11.43 -12.82
CA LYS A 69 4.83 12.65 -12.85
C LYS A 69 4.36 13.52 -14.01
N LYS A 70 4.04 14.78 -13.69
CA LYS A 70 3.68 15.76 -14.72
C LYS A 70 4.88 16.02 -15.61
N GLU A 71 4.71 15.90 -16.92
CA GLU A 71 5.51 16.69 -17.83
C GLU A 71 4.95 18.11 -17.80
N GLU A 72 5.78 19.09 -17.45
CA GLU A 72 5.37 20.50 -17.48
C GLU A 72 5.02 20.87 -18.93
N SER A 73 3.82 21.41 -19.13
CA SER A 73 3.38 21.96 -20.41
C SER A 73 2.94 23.41 -20.22
N ASP A 74 3.64 24.33 -20.88
CA ASP A 74 3.36 25.78 -20.85
C ASP A 74 2.08 26.18 -21.60
N SER A 75 1.35 25.21 -22.17
CA SER A 75 0.11 25.48 -22.90
C SER A 75 -1.12 25.27 -22.02
N ALA A 76 -2.13 26.15 -22.16
CA ALA A 76 -3.41 26.00 -21.48
C ALA A 76 -4.11 24.67 -21.81
N LEU A 77 -3.99 24.19 -23.05
CA LEU A 77 -4.46 22.87 -23.48
C LEU A 77 -3.69 21.74 -22.78
N GLY A 78 -2.36 21.84 -22.69
CA GLY A 78 -1.53 20.86 -21.98
C GLY A 78 -1.81 20.82 -20.48
N THR A 79 -2.16 21.95 -19.86
CA THR A 79 -2.60 22.01 -18.46
C THR A 79 -3.94 21.28 -18.24
N ILE A 80 -4.92 21.51 -19.12
CA ILE A 80 -6.24 20.85 -19.03
C ILE A 80 -6.11 19.35 -19.28
N ILE A 81 -5.41 18.96 -20.35
CA ILE A 81 -5.16 17.55 -20.68
C ILE A 81 -4.41 16.90 -19.52
N GLY A 82 -3.31 17.49 -19.05
CA GLY A 82 -2.52 17.00 -17.93
C GLY A 82 -3.33 16.84 -16.63
N GLY A 83 -4.28 17.73 -16.35
CA GLY A 83 -5.20 17.59 -15.22
C GLY A 83 -6.14 16.38 -15.35
N ILE A 84 -6.69 16.15 -16.54
CA ILE A 84 -7.55 14.99 -16.83
C ILE A 84 -6.75 13.70 -16.74
N THR A 85 -5.55 13.62 -17.36
CA THR A 85 -4.70 12.43 -17.28
C THR A 85 -4.26 12.16 -15.85
N GLN A 86 -3.97 13.17 -15.04
CA GLN A 86 -3.63 12.97 -13.62
C GLN A 86 -4.78 12.39 -12.80
N GLY A 87 -6.01 12.88 -13.01
CA GLY A 87 -7.20 12.32 -12.37
C GLY A 87 -7.43 10.85 -12.74
N LEU A 88 -7.23 10.52 -14.02
CA LEU A 88 -7.36 9.15 -14.53
C LEU A 88 -6.19 8.24 -14.16
N SER A 89 -5.03 8.80 -13.83
CA SER A 89 -3.79 8.05 -13.50
C SER A 89 -3.46 8.08 -12.01
N THR A 90 -4.48 8.22 -11.16
CA THR A 90 -4.30 8.12 -9.71
C THR A 90 -4.45 6.66 -9.26
N ALA A 91 -3.51 6.21 -8.43
CA ALA A 91 -3.58 4.93 -7.75
C ALA A 91 -3.49 5.16 -6.24
N VAL A 92 -4.45 4.64 -5.49
CA VAL A 92 -4.50 4.74 -4.04
C VAL A 92 -4.25 3.35 -3.47
N VAL A 93 -3.24 3.22 -2.63
CA VAL A 93 -2.91 1.96 -1.96
C VAL A 93 -3.24 2.09 -0.47
N TRP A 94 -4.04 1.16 0.04
CA TRP A 94 -4.31 1.03 1.47
C TRP A 94 -3.40 -0.07 2.02
N GLU A 95 -2.49 0.32 2.91
CA GLU A 95 -1.53 -0.58 3.55
C GLU A 95 -2.01 -0.89 4.97
N PHE A 96 -2.29 -2.17 5.24
CA PHE A 96 -2.62 -2.68 6.56
C PHE A 96 -1.33 -3.04 7.31
N ALA A 97 -1.36 -3.10 8.64
CA ALA A 97 -0.16 -3.44 9.41
C ALA A 97 0.36 -4.88 9.11
N SER A 98 -0.53 -5.79 8.72
CA SER A 98 -0.18 -7.16 8.34
C SER A 98 -1.21 -7.79 7.40
N ASP A 99 -0.83 -8.89 6.73
CA ASP A 99 -1.74 -9.69 5.89
C ASP A 99 -2.95 -10.16 6.71
N LYS A 100 -2.75 -10.52 7.98
CA LYS A 100 -3.83 -10.95 8.89
C LYS A 100 -4.82 -9.83 9.20
N ASP A 101 -4.35 -8.60 9.32
CA ASP A 101 -5.23 -7.45 9.56
C ASP A 101 -6.09 -7.17 8.33
N LEU A 102 -5.52 -7.32 7.13
CA LEU A 102 -6.27 -7.25 5.88
C LEU A 102 -7.29 -8.39 5.77
N GLU A 103 -6.89 -9.64 6.01
CA GLU A 103 -7.80 -10.80 6.01
C GLU A 103 -8.97 -10.58 6.98
N LYS A 104 -8.68 -10.14 8.20
CA LYS A 104 -9.72 -9.83 9.20
C LYS A 104 -10.64 -8.71 8.73
N ALA A 105 -10.09 -7.65 8.13
CA ALA A 105 -10.90 -6.57 7.57
C ALA A 105 -11.79 -7.05 6.43
N MET A 106 -11.34 -7.98 5.57
CA MET A 106 -12.15 -8.56 4.50
C MET A 106 -13.27 -9.48 5.03
N ASP A 107 -13.00 -10.20 6.12
CA ASP A 107 -13.98 -11.13 6.71
C ASP A 107 -15.08 -10.41 7.48
N GLU A 108 -14.73 -9.35 8.21
CA GLU A 108 -15.62 -8.66 9.15
C GLU A 108 -16.17 -7.32 8.63
N ASN A 109 -15.65 -6.78 7.51
CA ASN A 109 -16.17 -5.56 6.89
C ASN A 109 -16.81 -5.83 5.53
N GLU A 110 -18.14 -5.77 5.50
CA GLU A 110 -18.95 -6.01 4.31
C GLU A 110 -18.64 -5.06 3.14
N ASP A 111 -18.19 -3.83 3.39
CA ASP A 111 -17.89 -2.88 2.33
C ASP A 111 -16.57 -3.23 1.61
N ILE A 112 -15.53 -3.59 2.38
CA ILE A 112 -14.26 -4.09 1.81
C ILE A 112 -14.51 -5.40 1.07
N LYS A 113 -15.30 -6.29 1.67
CA LYS A 113 -15.66 -7.57 1.05
C LYS A 113 -16.37 -7.37 -0.28
N LYS A 114 -17.35 -6.48 -0.36
CA LYS A 114 -18.06 -6.16 -1.62
C LYS A 114 -17.15 -5.50 -2.64
N LEU A 115 -16.34 -4.55 -2.19
CA LEU A 115 -15.37 -3.84 -3.03
C LEU A 115 -14.42 -4.81 -3.73
N LEU A 116 -13.99 -5.86 -3.03
CA LEU A 116 -13.07 -6.86 -3.55
C LEU A 116 -13.79 -8.03 -4.25
N ALA A 117 -15.00 -8.43 -3.84
CA ALA A 117 -15.75 -9.51 -4.47
C ALA A 117 -16.19 -9.19 -5.91
N ASP A 118 -16.47 -7.91 -6.20
CA ASP A 118 -16.75 -7.44 -7.56
C ASP A 118 -15.46 -7.33 -8.40
N ALA A 119 -14.29 -7.36 -7.75
CA ALA A 119 -13.00 -7.40 -8.37
C ALA A 119 -12.48 -8.84 -8.43
N GLU A 120 -11.58 -9.16 -9.36
CA GLU A 120 -10.78 -10.38 -9.20
C GLU A 120 -9.79 -10.11 -8.06
N GLU A 121 -10.13 -10.45 -6.81
CA GLU A 121 -9.43 -10.09 -5.58
C GLU A 121 -7.89 -10.11 -5.71
N SER A 122 -7.36 -11.18 -6.30
CA SER A 122 -5.92 -11.38 -6.54
C SER A 122 -5.22 -10.29 -7.36
N LYS A 123 -5.96 -9.48 -8.13
CA LYS A 123 -5.41 -8.38 -8.94
C LYS A 123 -5.28 -7.09 -8.13
N TYR A 124 -6.10 -6.90 -7.11
CA TYR A 124 -6.16 -5.67 -6.33
C TYR A 124 -5.63 -5.84 -4.91
N VAL A 125 -5.24 -7.06 -4.53
CA VAL A 125 -4.59 -7.39 -3.27
C VAL A 125 -3.17 -7.90 -3.53
N ASN A 126 -2.18 -7.28 -2.89
CA ASN A 126 -0.78 -7.70 -2.94
C ASN A 126 -0.18 -7.62 -1.52
N GLY A 127 -0.07 -8.79 -0.87
CA GLY A 127 0.22 -8.91 0.56
C GLY A 127 -0.80 -8.13 1.40
N ASN A 128 -0.31 -7.35 2.35
CA ASN A 128 -1.08 -6.48 3.24
C ASN A 128 -1.62 -5.20 2.59
N CYS A 129 -1.67 -5.12 1.26
CA CYS A 129 -2.07 -3.90 0.54
C CYS A 129 -3.28 -4.13 -0.37
N ILE A 130 -4.20 -3.16 -0.40
CA ILE A 130 -5.30 -3.07 -1.38
C ILE A 130 -5.02 -1.92 -2.35
N LEU A 131 -5.23 -2.14 -3.64
CA LEU A 131 -5.21 -1.10 -4.68
C LEU A 131 -6.62 -0.59 -5.00
N MET A 132 -6.75 0.73 -5.01
CA MET A 132 -7.90 1.47 -5.49
C MET A 132 -7.49 2.33 -6.68
N THR A 133 -8.00 1.98 -7.87
CA THR A 133 -7.68 2.72 -9.10
C THR A 133 -8.74 2.52 -10.16
N ILE A 134 -8.82 3.49 -11.08
CA ILE A 134 -9.54 3.36 -12.35
C ILE A 134 -8.58 3.14 -13.53
N ASN A 135 -7.27 3.14 -13.28
CA ASN A 135 -6.26 2.90 -14.30
C ASN A 135 -5.90 1.40 -14.36
N PRO A 136 -6.21 0.69 -15.47
CA PRO A 136 -5.86 -0.72 -15.60
C PRO A 136 -4.34 -0.98 -15.57
N ASP A 137 -3.52 -0.03 -16.00
CA ASP A 137 -2.06 -0.16 -15.95
C ASP A 137 -1.54 -0.09 -14.51
N ALA A 138 -2.21 0.66 -13.62
CA ALA A 138 -1.85 0.68 -12.21
C ALA A 138 -2.06 -0.68 -11.54
N VAL A 139 -3.02 -1.49 -12.01
CA VAL A 139 -3.21 -2.88 -11.54
C VAL A 139 -1.99 -3.74 -11.87
N LYS A 140 -1.49 -3.65 -13.11
CA LYS A 140 -0.27 -4.38 -13.53
C LYS A 140 0.96 -3.94 -12.74
N ILE A 141 1.16 -2.62 -12.62
CA ILE A 141 2.29 -2.05 -11.88
C ILE A 141 2.25 -2.46 -10.41
N PHE A 142 1.08 -2.43 -9.77
CA PHE A 142 0.88 -2.83 -8.39
C PHE A 142 1.31 -4.30 -8.14
N ASN A 143 1.08 -5.18 -9.11
CA ASN A 143 1.50 -6.58 -9.07
C ASN A 143 2.93 -6.83 -9.58
N GLY A 144 3.68 -5.77 -9.93
CA GLY A 144 5.05 -5.88 -10.44
C GLY A 144 5.15 -6.37 -11.88
N GLU A 145 4.04 -6.33 -12.63
CA GLU A 145 4.01 -6.68 -14.04
C GLU A 145 4.55 -5.53 -14.91
N SER A 146 5.10 -5.88 -16.07
CA SER A 146 5.55 -4.90 -17.06
C SER A 146 4.37 -4.35 -17.84
N ILE A 147 4.34 -3.03 -18.03
CA ILE A 147 3.44 -2.37 -18.98
C ILE A 147 4.12 -2.25 -20.35
N GLU A 148 3.49 -2.78 -21.39
CA GLU A 148 3.90 -2.55 -22.77
C GLU A 148 3.69 -1.06 -23.10
N LYS A 149 4.76 -0.38 -23.51
CA LYS A 149 4.75 1.03 -23.92
C LYS A 149 4.52 1.18 -25.42
#